data_AF-A0A942HIZ9-F1
#
_entry.id   AF-A0A942HIZ9-F1
#
_cell.length_a   1.000
_cell.length_b   1.000
_cell.length_c   1.000
_cell.angle_alpha   90.00
_cell.angle_beta   90.00
_cell.angle_gamma   90.00
#
_symmetry.space_group_name_H-M   'P 1'
#
loop_
_entity.id
_entity.type
_entity.pdbx_description
1 polymer ?
#
loop_
_entity_poly.entity_id
_entity_poly.type
_entity_poly.pdbx_seq_one_letter_code
_entity_poly.pdbx_strand_id
1 'polypeptide(L)'
;MPITISLAPNNVDSSASNFVYAIATLTFSGNYPTGGDTVDFTQVADKLPSTTVIQAFAESQNGNSGYYVAVQGSALNNWKLKAFNGGGTELAAGAYPASVTTDIVQLSITARKLL
;
A
#
# COMPACT_ATOMS: atom_id res chain seq x y z
N MET A 1 -10.30 8.43 -5.10
CA MET A 1 -9.43 9.24 -4.23
C MET A 1 -8.23 8.36 -3.88
N PRO A 2 -6.99 8.85 -3.88
CA PRO A 2 -5.85 8.03 -3.48
C PRO A 2 -5.94 7.68 -1.98
N ILE A 3 -5.49 6.48 -1.62
CA ILE A 3 -5.30 6.11 -0.21
C ILE A 3 -4.14 6.92 0.36
N THR A 4 -4.27 7.36 1.61
CA THR A 4 -3.20 8.04 2.33
C THR A 4 -2.16 7.02 2.83
N ILE A 5 -0.88 7.30 2.57
CA ILE A 5 0.25 6.47 3.00
C ILE A 5 1.02 7.19 4.10
N SER A 6 1.24 6.53 5.25
CA SER A 6 2.05 7.06 6.35
C SER A 6 3.22 6.14 6.67
N LEU A 7 4.46 6.58 6.42
CA LEU A 7 5.66 5.78 6.70
C LEU A 7 6.01 5.75 8.20
N ALA A 8 6.53 4.61 8.64
CA ALA A 8 7.19 4.46 9.93
C ALA A 8 8.52 5.25 9.95
N PRO A 9 8.93 5.80 11.11
CA PRO A 9 10.08 6.69 11.22
C PRO A 9 11.44 6.02 10.94
N ASN A 10 11.54 4.69 10.95
CA ASN A 10 12.79 3.94 10.80
C ASN A 10 12.72 3.00 9.59
N ASN A 11 12.89 3.52 8.37
CA ASN A 11 13.09 2.68 7.19
C ASN A 11 14.50 2.07 7.24
N VAL A 12 14.60 0.75 7.06
CA VAL A 12 15.86 0.01 7.22
C VAL A 12 16.53 -0.14 5.85
N ASP A 13 17.72 0.44 5.70
CA ASP A 13 18.65 0.17 4.61
C ASP A 13 19.34 -1.18 4.89
N SER A 14 18.84 -2.26 4.28
CA SER A 14 19.50 -3.56 4.38
C SER A 14 20.56 -3.66 3.29
N SER A 15 21.81 -3.42 3.67
CA SER A 15 22.98 -3.32 2.80
C SER A 15 23.49 -4.65 2.21
N ALA A 16 22.68 -5.72 2.20
CA ALA A 16 23.08 -7.01 1.63
C ALA A 16 22.73 -7.19 0.13
N SER A 17 21.80 -6.40 -0.44
CA SER A 17 21.32 -6.64 -1.83
C SER A 17 20.84 -5.41 -2.61
N ASN A 18 21.29 -4.20 -2.25
CA ASN A 18 20.86 -2.94 -2.90
C ASN A 18 19.32 -2.74 -2.86
N PHE A 19 18.68 -3.10 -1.75
CA PHE A 19 17.27 -2.85 -1.52
C PHE A 19 17.05 -1.96 -0.32
N VAL A 20 15.98 -1.20 -0.38
CA VAL A 20 15.48 -0.36 0.71
C VAL A 20 14.11 -0.90 1.08
N TYR A 21 13.92 -1.13 2.37
CA TYR A 21 12.64 -1.56 2.93
C TYR A 21 12.03 -0.42 3.71
N ALA A 22 10.78 -0.11 3.38
CA ALA A 22 9.99 0.87 4.10
C ALA A 22 8.69 0.21 4.57
N ILE A 23 8.29 0.55 5.78
CA ILE A 23 7.02 0.11 6.36
C ILE A 23 6.13 1.34 6.48
N ALA A 24 4.88 1.21 6.04
CA ALA A 24 3.86 2.23 6.13
C ALA A 24 2.58 1.68 6.76
N THR A 25 1.67 2.57 7.10
CA THR A 25 0.28 2.26 7.40
C THR A 25 -0.60 2.95 6.36
N LEU A 26 -1.65 2.26 5.92
CA LEU A 26 -2.67 2.82 5.03
C LEU A 26 -3.86 3.36 5.84
N THR A 27 -4.44 4.46 5.38
CA THR A 27 -5.67 5.01 5.94
C THR A 27 -6.74 5.15 4.87
N PHE A 28 -7.89 4.54 5.12
CA PHE A 28 -9.03 4.49 4.20
C PHE A 28 -10.09 5.51 4.60
N SER A 29 -10.61 6.25 3.63
CA SER A 29 -11.70 7.19 3.85
C SER A 29 -12.52 7.39 2.57
N GLY A 30 -13.79 7.78 2.71
CA GLY A 30 -14.67 8.00 1.58
C GLY A 30 -15.12 6.70 0.90
N ASN A 31 -14.86 6.58 -0.41
CA ASN A 31 -15.42 5.53 -1.26
C ASN A 31 -14.33 4.70 -1.93
N TYR A 32 -14.53 3.39 -1.98
CA TYR A 32 -13.79 2.46 -2.83
C TYR A 32 -14.15 2.68 -4.31
N PRO A 33 -13.17 2.94 -5.19
CA PRO A 33 -13.41 3.06 -6.63
C PRO A 33 -13.39 1.70 -7.32
N THR A 34 -14.05 1.62 -8.48
CA THR A 34 -14.00 0.41 -9.32
C THR A 34 -12.56 0.04 -9.68
N GLY A 35 -12.18 -1.21 -9.39
CA GLY A 35 -10.87 -1.77 -9.75
C GLY A 35 -9.74 -1.41 -8.78
N GLY A 36 -10.04 -0.79 -7.65
CA GLY A 36 -9.08 -0.53 -6.59
C GLY A 36 -8.63 0.90 -6.47
N ASP A 37 -8.25 1.24 -5.24
CA ASP A 37 -7.72 2.54 -4.88
C ASP A 37 -6.40 2.83 -5.55
N THR A 38 -6.16 4.10 -5.86
CA THR A 38 -4.83 4.50 -6.29
C THR A 38 -3.89 4.52 -5.08
N VAL A 39 -2.80 3.76 -5.18
CA VAL A 39 -1.64 3.86 -4.31
C VAL A 39 -0.64 4.75 -5.04
N ASP A 40 -0.42 5.94 -4.47
CA ASP A 40 0.50 6.93 -5.03
C ASP A 40 1.71 7.06 -4.12
N PHE A 41 2.81 6.42 -4.50
CA PHE A 41 4.08 6.46 -3.77
C PHE A 41 4.77 7.82 -3.84
N THR A 42 4.32 8.75 -4.70
CA THR A 42 4.86 10.12 -4.71
C THR A 42 4.52 10.88 -3.44
N GLN A 43 3.48 10.46 -2.70
CA GLN A 43 3.13 10.99 -1.37
C GLN A 43 4.25 10.84 -0.34
N VAL A 44 5.17 9.88 -0.56
CA VAL A 44 6.23 9.53 0.37
C VAL A 44 7.60 9.42 -0.31
N ALA A 45 7.72 9.92 -1.54
CA ALA A 45 8.94 9.80 -2.33
C ALA A 45 10.13 10.57 -1.73
N ASP A 46 9.87 11.63 -0.96
CA ASP A 46 10.88 12.38 -0.19
C ASP A 46 11.48 11.57 0.98
N LYS A 47 10.75 10.55 1.43
CA LYS A 47 11.12 9.66 2.55
C LYS A 47 11.60 8.28 2.10
N LEU A 48 11.40 7.96 0.83
CA LEU A 48 11.97 6.79 0.18
C LEU A 48 13.27 7.21 -0.51
N PRO A 49 14.43 6.64 -0.13
CA PRO A 49 15.70 6.92 -0.81
C PRO A 49 15.78 6.40 -2.25
N SER A 50 14.65 6.00 -2.86
CA SER A 50 14.53 5.56 -4.24
C SER A 50 13.11 5.68 -4.77
N THR A 51 13.02 6.05 -6.05
CA THR A 51 11.78 6.09 -6.83
C THR A 51 11.52 4.79 -7.61
N THR A 52 12.36 3.77 -7.43
CA THR A 52 12.19 2.46 -8.10
C THR A 52 11.59 1.46 -7.13
N VAL A 53 10.27 1.57 -6.89
CA VAL A 53 9.51 0.57 -6.12
C VAL A 53 9.32 -0.68 -6.99
N ILE A 54 9.76 -1.83 -6.48
CA ILE A 54 9.72 -3.11 -7.20
C ILE A 54 8.70 -4.08 -6.61
N GLN A 55 8.27 -3.83 -5.37
CA GLN A 55 7.29 -4.67 -4.69
C GLN A 55 6.57 -3.87 -3.61
N ALA A 56 5.30 -4.17 -3.41
CA ALA A 56 4.53 -3.72 -2.27
C ALA A 56 3.59 -4.83 -1.79
N PHE A 57 3.44 -4.97 -0.47
CA PHE A 57 2.48 -5.88 0.15
C PHE A 57 1.66 -5.11 1.18
N ALA A 58 0.34 -5.29 1.14
CA ALA A 58 -0.57 -4.71 2.11
C ALA A 58 -1.18 -5.84 2.95
N GLU A 59 -0.95 -5.79 4.25
CA GLU A 59 -1.45 -6.83 5.17
C GLU A 59 -2.27 -6.21 6.28
N SER A 60 -3.44 -6.78 6.52
CA SER A 60 -4.26 -6.42 7.66
C SER A 60 -3.63 -6.97 8.94
N GLN A 61 -3.61 -6.17 10.00
CA GLN A 61 -3.23 -6.64 11.34
C GLN A 61 -4.40 -7.29 12.10
N ASN A 62 -5.59 -7.37 11.50
CA ASN A 62 -6.73 -8.05 12.10
C ASN A 62 -6.72 -9.59 11.90
N GLY A 63 -5.69 -10.13 11.24
CA GLY A 63 -5.50 -11.56 11.01
C GLY A 63 -5.95 -12.06 9.64
N ASN A 64 -6.52 -11.20 8.80
CA ASN A 64 -7.08 -11.61 7.51
C ASN A 64 -6.11 -11.32 6.35
N SER A 65 -5.35 -12.33 5.96
CA SER A 65 -4.47 -12.27 4.79
C SER A 65 -5.27 -12.22 3.47
N GLY A 66 -4.72 -11.54 2.48
CA GLY A 66 -5.32 -11.44 1.13
C GLY A 66 -6.45 -10.43 0.99
N TYR A 67 -6.81 -9.70 2.05
CA TYR A 67 -7.83 -8.65 2.00
C TYR A 67 -7.41 -7.43 1.18
N TYR A 68 -6.12 -7.16 1.11
CA TYR A 68 -5.57 -6.02 0.41
C TYR A 68 -4.49 -6.49 -0.54
N VAL A 69 -4.73 -6.32 -1.84
CA VAL A 69 -3.81 -6.78 -2.89
C VAL A 69 -3.26 -5.56 -3.60
N ALA A 70 -1.97 -5.31 -3.40
CA ALA A 70 -1.25 -4.32 -4.17
C ALA A 70 -1.03 -4.85 -5.60
N VAL A 71 -1.40 -4.04 -6.59
CA VAL A 71 -1.22 -4.31 -8.02
C VAL A 71 -0.28 -3.26 -8.57
N GLN A 72 0.81 -3.73 -9.18
CA GLN A 72 1.85 -2.86 -9.71
C GLN A 72 1.31 -1.94 -10.81
N GLY A 73 1.60 -0.66 -10.68
CA GLY A 73 1.37 0.35 -11.71
C GLY A 73 2.55 0.50 -12.67
N SER A 74 2.35 1.20 -13.77
CA SER A 74 3.42 1.57 -14.71
C SER A 74 4.26 2.76 -14.23
N ALA A 75 3.80 3.50 -13.22
CA ALA A 75 4.45 4.65 -12.62
C ALA A 75 4.19 4.69 -11.11
N LEU A 76 4.97 5.44 -10.34
CA LEU A 76 4.82 5.50 -8.86
C LEU A 76 3.45 5.99 -8.39
N ASN A 77 2.76 6.78 -9.21
CA ASN A 77 1.50 7.42 -8.87
C ASN A 77 0.25 6.67 -9.36
N ASN A 78 0.41 5.46 -9.91
CA ASN A 78 -0.71 4.72 -10.50
C ASN A 78 -0.76 3.23 -10.11
N TRP A 79 -0.08 2.84 -9.01
CA TRP A 79 -0.31 1.54 -8.41
C TRP A 79 -1.74 1.44 -7.90
N LYS A 80 -2.23 0.22 -7.74
CA LYS A 80 -3.57 -0.04 -7.23
C LYS A 80 -3.55 -0.85 -5.95
N LEU A 81 -4.49 -0.58 -5.06
CA LEU A 81 -4.82 -1.46 -3.96
C LEU A 81 -6.25 -1.97 -4.15
N LYS A 82 -6.38 -3.27 -4.37
CA LYS A 82 -7.67 -3.93 -4.39
C LYS A 82 -8.03 -4.37 -2.99
N ALA A 83 -9.26 -4.07 -2.56
CA ALA A 83 -9.77 -4.48 -1.26
C ALA A 83 -10.82 -5.59 -1.44
N PHE A 84 -10.78 -6.58 -0.57
CA PHE A 84 -11.64 -7.76 -0.61
C PHE A 84 -12.34 -7.95 0.74
N ASN A 85 -13.53 -8.56 0.70
CA ASN A 85 -14.25 -8.98 1.90
C ASN A 85 -13.81 -10.37 2.39
N GLY A 86 -14.32 -10.77 3.55
CA GLY A 86 -14.22 -12.15 4.03
C GLY A 86 -14.94 -13.10 3.10
N GLY A 87 -14.16 -13.90 2.37
CA GLY A 87 -14.65 -14.75 1.28
C GLY A 87 -13.99 -14.49 -0.07
N GLY A 88 -13.10 -13.49 -0.16
CA GLY A 88 -12.27 -13.26 -1.36
C GLY A 88 -13.00 -12.54 -2.50
N THR A 89 -14.13 -11.88 -2.23
CA THR A 89 -14.83 -11.06 -3.22
C THR A 89 -14.32 -9.63 -3.15
N GLU A 90 -13.92 -9.04 -4.29
CA GLU A 90 -13.50 -7.65 -4.36
C GLU A 90 -14.68 -6.74 -3.96
N LEU A 91 -14.41 -5.67 -3.22
CA LEU A 91 -15.45 -4.71 -2.84
C LEU A 91 -16.10 -4.08 -4.08
N ALA A 92 -17.41 -3.88 -4.01
CA ALA A 92 -18.11 -3.07 -5.01
C ALA A 92 -17.76 -1.59 -4.84
N ALA A 93 -17.80 -0.83 -5.93
CA ALA A 93 -17.58 0.61 -5.86
C ALA A 93 -18.66 1.28 -5.00
N GLY A 94 -18.26 2.12 -4.05
CA GLY A 94 -19.16 2.72 -3.07
C GLY A 94 -18.46 3.11 -1.78
N ALA A 95 -19.23 3.52 -0.77
CA ALA A 95 -18.68 3.85 0.54
C ALA A 95 -17.95 2.65 1.16
N TYR A 96 -16.80 2.90 1.79
CA TYR A 96 -16.10 1.83 2.48
C TYR A 96 -16.95 1.24 3.61
N PRO A 97 -16.95 -0.09 3.79
CA PRO A 97 -17.50 -0.69 4.98
C PRO A 97 -16.66 -0.30 6.20
N ALA A 98 -17.29 -0.27 7.38
CA ALA A 98 -16.62 0.07 8.63
C ALA A 98 -15.38 -0.80 8.89
N SER A 99 -15.46 -2.08 8.52
CA SER A 99 -14.36 -3.05 8.63
C SER A 99 -13.10 -2.68 7.86
N VAL A 100 -13.18 -1.77 6.87
CA VAL A 100 -12.01 -1.24 6.14
C VAL A 100 -11.55 0.08 6.74
N THR A 101 -12.48 0.98 7.08
CA THR A 101 -12.12 2.30 7.63
C THR A 101 -11.49 2.23 9.03
N THR A 102 -11.78 1.17 9.79
CA THR A 102 -11.19 0.96 11.13
C THR A 102 -10.03 -0.05 11.10
N ASP A 103 -9.65 -0.56 9.94
CA ASP A 103 -8.59 -1.55 9.83
C ASP A 103 -7.21 -0.90 9.98
N ILE A 104 -6.27 -1.64 10.54
CA ILE A 104 -4.85 -1.26 10.58
C ILE A 104 -4.16 -2.10 9.52
N VAL A 105 -3.87 -1.47 8.37
CA VAL A 105 -3.23 -2.14 7.24
C VAL A 105 -1.79 -1.67 7.12
N GLN A 106 -0.85 -2.58 7.31
CA GLN A 106 0.57 -2.34 7.07
C GLN A 106 0.85 -2.43 5.57
N LEU A 107 1.60 -1.48 5.03
CA LEU A 107 2.17 -1.54 3.70
C LEU A 107 3.69 -1.74 3.80
N SER A 108 4.17 -2.89 3.34
CA SER A 108 5.59 -3.16 3.16
C SER A 108 5.99 -2.76 1.75
N ILE A 109 7.02 -1.93 1.60
CA ILE A 109 7.52 -1.43 0.32
C ILE A 109 8.97 -1.90 0.16
N THR A 110 9.29 -2.46 -1.00
CA THR A 110 10.67 -2.75 -1.41
C THR A 110 11.03 -1.89 -2.62
N ALA A 111 12.07 -1.09 -2.48
CA ALA A 111 12.62 -0.27 -3.55
C ALA A 111 14.09 -0.64 -3.82
N ARG A 112 14.58 -0.39 -5.03
CA ARG A 112 16.02 -0.53 -5.33
C ARG A 112 16.79 0.63 -4.74
N LYS A 113 17.88 0.38 -4.03
CA LYS A 113 18.83 1.43 -3.62
C LYS A 113 19.36 2.14 -4.87
N LEU A 114 19.32 3.48 -4.87
CA LEU A 114 20.01 4.26 -5.90
C LEU A 114 21.52 4.00 -5.76
N LEU A 115 22.17 3.69 -6.89
CA LEU A 115 23.62 3.58 -6.98
C LEU A 115 24.28 4.95 -6.77
#